data_AF-A0A9X5UL94-F1
#
_entry.id   AF-A0A9X5UL94-F1
#
_cell.length_a   1.000
_cell.length_b   1.000
_cell.length_c   1.000
_cell.angle_alpha   90.00
_cell.angle_beta   90.00
_cell.angle_gamma   90.00
#
_symmetry.space_group_name_H-M   'P 1'
#
loop_
_entity.id
_entity.type
_entity.pdbx_description
1 polymer ?
#
loop_
_entity_poly.entity_id
_entity_poly.type
_entity_poly.pdbx_seq_one_letter_code
_entity_poly.pdbx_strand_id
1 'polypeptide(L)'
;MQVMIDVDGGPGGLATVDLKPFPLPARPGVVCDRLPRMEPVFVASHPFPAESAARSLAGMSGERVLVACPPLVSPGLTRLALAVGRLLADVREAGWPGPVPVVVCAVRPRCAWQSGEIVLPHLVTVVTPQAAQLRVVWELTDRFRVASLLSSAVPADALPAAVAA
;
A
#
# COMPACT_ATOMS: atom_id res chain seq x y z
N MET A 1 -4.25 16.86 3.31
CA MET A 1 -2.92 17.54 3.35
C MET A 1 -2.17 17.08 2.12
N GLN A 2 -1.72 18.02 1.28
CA GLN A 2 -0.94 17.66 0.10
C GLN A 2 0.51 17.37 0.49
N VAL A 3 1.01 16.24 0.00
CA VAL A 3 2.41 15.82 0.13
C VAL A 3 2.86 15.25 -1.20
N MET A 4 4.17 15.23 -1.43
CA MET A 4 4.74 14.48 -2.53
C MET A 4 5.26 13.14 -1.99
N ILE A 5 4.96 12.06 -2.69
CA ILE A 5 5.40 10.72 -2.34
C ILE A 5 6.23 10.17 -3.49
N ASP A 6 7.42 9.69 -3.16
CA ASP A 6 8.21 8.84 -4.04
C ASP A 6 8.21 7.41 -3.48
N VAL A 7 7.90 6.42 -4.31
CA VAL A 7 7.94 5.00 -3.95
C VAL A 7 9.16 4.41 -4.65
N ASP A 8 10.16 4.04 -3.86
CA ASP A 8 11.43 3.54 -4.38
C ASP A 8 11.22 2.29 -5.25
N GLY A 9 11.91 2.23 -6.39
CA GLY A 9 11.71 1.19 -7.40
C GLY A 9 10.35 1.21 -8.12
N GLY A 10 9.50 2.21 -7.86
CA GLY A 10 8.24 2.43 -8.57
C GLY A 10 8.46 3.04 -9.97
N PRO A 11 7.52 2.88 -10.91
CA PRO A 11 7.67 3.35 -12.29
C PRO A 11 7.44 4.87 -12.46
N GLY A 12 7.03 5.58 -11.41
CA GLY A 12 6.77 7.01 -11.44
C GLY A 12 7.42 7.64 -10.22
N GLY A 13 8.29 8.63 -10.46
CA GLY A 13 8.92 9.42 -9.39
C GLY A 13 7.89 10.21 -8.56
N LEU A 14 8.34 11.30 -7.92
CA LEU A 14 7.52 12.08 -6.99
C LEU A 14 6.08 12.36 -7.47
N ALA A 15 5.12 11.75 -6.80
CA ALA A 15 3.69 11.89 -7.05
C ALA A 15 3.03 12.78 -6.00
N THR A 16 2.30 13.81 -6.43
CA THR A 16 1.52 14.65 -5.53
C THR A 16 0.25 13.90 -5.10
N VAL A 17 0.08 13.69 -3.80
CA VAL A 17 -1.10 13.04 -3.23
C VAL A 17 -1.75 13.91 -2.16
N ASP A 18 -3.07 13.79 -2.03
CA ASP A 18 -3.81 14.39 -0.92
C ASP A 18 -4.13 13.34 0.15
N LEU A 19 -3.47 13.48 1.30
CA LEU A 19 -3.79 12.73 2.51
C LEU A 19 -5.04 13.34 3.16
N LYS A 20 -6.20 13.17 2.52
CA LYS A 20 -7.48 13.65 3.06
C LYS A 20 -7.76 13.00 4.40
N PRO A 21 -8.15 13.78 5.42
CA PRO A 21 -8.63 13.18 6.66
C PRO A 21 -9.95 12.46 6.38
N PHE A 22 -10.05 11.22 6.86
CA PHE A 22 -11.29 10.48 6.96
C PHE A 22 -11.36 9.83 8.35
N PRO A 23 -12.58 9.59 8.89
CA PRO A 23 -12.74 9.03 10.22
C PRO A 23 -12.19 7.60 10.26
N LEU A 24 -11.21 7.39 11.13
CA LEU A 24 -10.61 6.09 11.39
C LEU A 24 -10.86 5.72 12.84
N PRO A 25 -11.63 4.66 13.11
CA PRO A 25 -11.89 4.25 14.48
C PRO A 25 -10.62 3.65 15.10
N ALA A 26 -10.45 3.81 16.42
CA ALA A 26 -9.33 3.26 17.17
C ALA A 26 -9.49 1.74 17.44
N ARG A 27 -9.79 0.97 16.40
CA ARG A 27 -10.01 -0.49 16.46
C ARG A 27 -9.40 -1.18 15.25
N PRO A 28 -9.04 -2.47 15.35
CA PRO A 28 -8.51 -3.22 14.21
C PRO A 28 -9.54 -3.36 13.10
N GLY A 29 -9.09 -3.28 11.85
CA GLY A 29 -9.98 -3.36 10.69
C GLY A 29 -9.28 -3.19 9.37
N VAL A 30 -10.06 -2.93 8.34
CA VAL A 30 -9.62 -2.77 6.97
C VAL A 30 -10.22 -1.49 6.43
N VAL A 31 -9.39 -0.64 5.84
CA VAL A 31 -9.88 0.46 5.00
C VAL A 31 -9.98 -0.06 3.58
N CYS A 32 -11.17 0.01 3.02
CA CYS A 32 -11.51 -0.42 1.68
C CYS A 32 -11.66 0.78 0.76
N ASP A 33 -11.03 0.73 -0.41
CA ASP A 33 -11.09 1.77 -1.43
C ASP A 33 -11.56 1.19 -2.76
N ARG A 34 -12.70 1.69 -3.25
CA ARG A 34 -13.34 1.28 -4.50
C ARG A 34 -13.43 2.43 -5.50
N LEU A 35 -13.37 2.07 -6.78
CA LEU A 35 -13.79 2.96 -7.87
C LEU A 35 -15.27 2.72 -8.24
N PRO A 36 -15.99 3.76 -8.72
CA PRO A 36 -15.54 5.14 -8.85
C PRO A 36 -15.85 5.97 -7.58
N ARG A 37 -14.78 6.52 -6.96
CA ARG A 37 -14.80 7.67 -6.04
C ARG A 37 -15.83 7.63 -4.88
N MET A 38 -16.03 6.49 -4.24
CA MET A 38 -16.57 6.53 -2.88
C MET A 38 -15.45 6.84 -1.89
N GLU A 39 -15.78 7.52 -0.79
CA GLU A 39 -14.83 7.69 0.30
C GLU A 39 -14.39 6.32 0.83
N PRO A 40 -13.14 6.18 1.31
CA PRO A 40 -12.67 4.92 1.86
C PRO A 40 -13.57 4.46 3.01
N VAL A 41 -13.98 3.20 2.98
CA VAL A 41 -14.88 2.62 3.99
C VAL A 41 -14.07 1.81 4.99
N PHE A 42 -14.32 2.02 6.28
CA PHE A 42 -13.72 1.19 7.32
C PHE A 42 -14.60 -0.01 7.66
N VAL A 43 -14.03 -1.21 7.60
CA VAL A 43 -14.65 -2.48 8.01
C VAL A 43 -13.92 -3.00 9.26
N ALA A 44 -14.65 -3.23 10.36
CA ALA A 44 -14.05 -3.84 11.54
C ALA A 44 -13.67 -5.31 11.26
N SER A 45 -12.51 -5.75 11.75
CA SER A 45 -11.98 -7.10 11.45
C SER A 45 -12.28 -8.15 12.52
N HIS A 46 -12.75 -7.74 13.72
CA HIS A 46 -12.99 -8.66 14.83
C HIS A 46 -13.90 -9.84 14.42
N PRO A 47 -13.58 -11.10 14.83
CA PRO A 47 -12.46 -11.49 15.70
C PRO A 47 -11.14 -11.77 14.96
N PHE A 48 -11.11 -11.55 13.65
CA PHE A 48 -9.98 -11.90 12.80
C PHE A 48 -8.89 -10.82 12.80
N PRO A 49 -7.62 -11.19 12.55
CA PRO A 49 -6.57 -10.22 12.26
C PRO A 49 -6.92 -9.36 11.05
N ALA A 50 -6.53 -8.08 11.08
CA ALA A 50 -6.81 -7.11 10.02
C ALA A 50 -6.24 -7.55 8.66
N GLU A 51 -5.08 -8.18 8.66
CA GLU A 51 -4.40 -8.71 7.48
C GLU A 51 -5.19 -9.83 6.81
N SER A 52 -5.66 -10.79 7.60
CA SER A 52 -6.48 -11.91 7.13
C SER A 52 -7.80 -11.39 6.58
N ALA A 53 -8.47 -10.48 7.30
CA ALA A 53 -9.70 -9.85 6.84
C ALA A 53 -9.50 -9.09 5.52
N ALA A 54 -8.42 -8.32 5.40
CA ALA A 54 -8.12 -7.56 4.18
C ALA A 54 -7.90 -8.49 2.98
N ARG A 55 -7.24 -9.63 3.16
CA ARG A 55 -7.11 -10.62 2.07
C ARG A 55 -8.40 -11.31 1.70
N SER A 56 -9.19 -11.72 2.70
CA SER A 56 -10.50 -12.31 2.44
C SER A 56 -11.38 -11.33 1.64
N LEU A 57 -11.37 -10.05 2.00
CA LEU A 57 -12.07 -9.00 1.26
C LEU A 57 -11.48 -8.79 -0.15
N ALA A 58 -10.15 -8.84 -0.30
CA ALA A 58 -9.50 -8.78 -1.61
C ALA A 58 -9.95 -9.91 -2.55
N GLY A 59 -10.16 -11.12 -2.01
CA GLY A 59 -10.63 -12.29 -2.76
C GLY A 59 -12.11 -12.25 -3.15
N MET A 60 -12.92 -11.44 -2.48
CA MET A 60 -14.38 -11.32 -2.72
C MET A 60 -14.76 -10.38 -3.87
N SER A 61 -13.78 -9.76 -4.54
CA SER A 61 -13.92 -8.83 -5.68
C SER A 61 -14.58 -7.47 -5.38
N GLY A 62 -14.14 -6.42 -6.07
CA GLY A 62 -14.73 -5.07 -6.05
C GLY A 62 -13.88 -3.99 -5.37
N GLU A 63 -12.92 -4.39 -4.53
CA GLU A 63 -11.94 -3.47 -3.92
C GLU A 63 -10.72 -3.27 -4.81
N ARG A 64 -10.27 -2.03 -4.92
CA ARG A 64 -9.02 -1.69 -5.61
C ARG A 64 -7.83 -1.71 -4.65
N VAL A 65 -8.01 -1.09 -3.50
CA VAL A 65 -6.99 -1.00 -2.45
C VAL A 65 -7.61 -1.37 -1.12
N LEU A 66 -6.90 -2.18 -0.34
CA LEU A 66 -7.26 -2.50 1.03
C LEU A 66 -6.09 -2.18 1.95
N VAL A 67 -6.33 -1.43 3.02
CA VAL A 67 -5.34 -1.13 4.05
C VAL A 67 -5.67 -1.91 5.32
N ALA A 68 -4.86 -2.92 5.63
CA ALA A 68 -4.92 -3.60 6.91
C ALA A 68 -4.50 -2.63 8.02
N CYS A 69 -5.39 -2.43 8.98
CA CYS A 69 -5.20 -1.56 10.14
C CYS A 69 -5.15 -2.41 11.41
N PRO A 70 -3.99 -2.96 11.79
CA PRO A 70 -3.82 -3.66 13.07
C PRO A 70 -3.95 -2.68 14.26
N PRO A 71 -4.01 -3.20 15.51
CA PRO A 71 -4.10 -2.36 16.70
C PRO A 71 -3.03 -1.26 16.74
N LEU A 72 -3.39 -0.07 17.23
CA LEU A 72 -2.49 1.06 17.51
C LEU A 72 -1.83 1.73 16.29
N VAL A 73 -2.24 1.41 15.06
CA VAL A 73 -1.78 2.15 13.88
C VAL A 73 -2.39 3.55 13.87
N SER A 74 -1.55 4.57 13.68
CA SER A 74 -2.02 5.95 13.63
C SER A 74 -2.83 6.23 12.35
N PRO A 75 -3.87 7.10 12.42
CA PRO A 75 -4.64 7.50 11.24
C PRO A 75 -3.80 8.08 10.10
N GLY A 76 -2.71 8.79 10.43
CA GLY A 76 -1.78 9.35 9.45
C GLY A 76 -1.05 8.27 8.65
N LEU A 77 -0.58 7.21 9.33
CA LEU A 77 0.07 6.07 8.70
C LEU A 77 -0.89 5.25 7.83
N THR A 78 -2.15 5.07 8.27
CA THR A 78 -3.19 4.44 7.45
C THR A 78 -3.48 5.23 6.17
N ARG A 79 -3.55 6.56 6.26
CA ARG A 79 -3.75 7.43 5.08
C ARG A 79 -2.57 7.37 4.11
N LEU A 80 -1.35 7.37 4.65
CA LEU A 80 -0.14 7.19 3.84
C LEU A 80 -0.16 5.84 3.11
N ALA A 81 -0.44 4.75 3.83
CA ALA A 81 -0.54 3.42 3.23
C ALA A 81 -1.65 3.36 2.16
N LEU A 82 -2.80 4.01 2.38
CA LEU A 82 -3.85 4.11 1.36
C LEU A 82 -3.35 4.83 0.10
N ALA A 83 -2.67 5.97 0.26
CA ALA A 83 -2.14 6.72 -0.88
C ALA A 83 -1.11 5.90 -1.68
N VAL A 84 -0.19 5.23 -0.99
CA VAL A 84 0.78 4.31 -1.62
C VAL A 84 0.07 3.15 -2.31
N GLY A 85 -0.94 2.55 -1.66
CA GLY A 85 -1.72 1.47 -2.25
C GLY A 85 -2.45 1.88 -3.52
N ARG A 86 -2.94 3.13 -3.61
CA ARG A 86 -3.54 3.69 -4.83
C ARG A 86 -2.52 3.83 -5.96
N LEU A 87 -1.32 4.34 -5.67
CA LEU A 87 -0.23 4.43 -6.65
C LEU A 87 0.15 3.04 -7.18
N LEU A 88 0.30 2.06 -6.29
CA LEU A 88 0.58 0.67 -6.69
C LEU A 88 -0.55 0.07 -7.54
N ALA A 89 -1.80 0.42 -7.25
CA ALA A 89 -2.95 -0.02 -8.03
C ALA A 89 -2.98 0.64 -9.42
N ASP A 90 -2.67 1.93 -9.52
CA ASP A 90 -2.53 2.65 -10.80
C ASP A 90 -1.50 1.95 -11.69
N VAL A 91 -0.35 1.57 -11.12
CA VAL A 91 0.73 0.85 -11.83
C VAL A 91 0.26 -0.52 -12.32
N ARG A 92 -0.48 -1.27 -11.50
CA ARG A 92 -0.99 -2.59 -11.88
C ARG A 92 -2.00 -2.49 -13.01
N GLU A 93 -2.94 -1.57 -12.91
CA GLU A 93 -3.97 -1.37 -13.94
C GLU A 93 -3.38 -0.99 -15.29
N ALA A 94 -2.24 -0.30 -15.32
CA ALA A 94 -1.53 0.02 -16.55
C ALA A 94 -0.83 -1.18 -17.21
N GLY A 95 -0.48 -2.23 -16.44
CA GLY A 95 0.39 -3.32 -16.90
C GLY A 95 -0.19 -4.74 -16.81
N TRP A 96 -1.33 -4.94 -16.16
CA TRP A 96 -1.86 -6.28 -15.84
C TRP A 96 -3.26 -6.52 -16.44
N PRO A 97 -3.54 -7.73 -16.95
CA PRO A 97 -4.88 -8.08 -17.41
C PRO A 97 -5.81 -8.33 -16.21
N GLY A 98 -6.58 -7.31 -15.82
CA GLY A 98 -7.69 -7.40 -14.88
C GLY A 98 -7.46 -6.70 -13.54
N PRO A 99 -8.53 -6.50 -12.72
CA PRO A 99 -8.44 -5.82 -11.44
C PRO A 99 -7.67 -6.69 -10.43
N VAL A 100 -6.45 -6.29 -10.10
CA VAL A 100 -5.61 -6.94 -9.10
C VAL A 100 -5.59 -6.07 -7.84
N PRO A 101 -6.35 -6.42 -6.78
CA PRO A 101 -6.39 -5.60 -5.57
C PRO A 101 -5.01 -5.48 -4.94
N VAL A 102 -4.72 -4.29 -4.43
CA VAL A 102 -3.51 -4.00 -3.64
C VAL A 102 -3.86 -4.09 -2.16
N VAL A 103 -3.23 -4.99 -1.42
CA VAL A 103 -3.38 -5.09 0.04
C VAL A 103 -2.12 -4.53 0.69
N VAL A 104 -2.26 -3.51 1.53
CA VAL A 104 -1.12 -2.84 2.17
C VAL A 104 -1.34 -2.67 3.68
N CYS A 105 -0.25 -2.47 4.41
CA CYS A 105 -0.23 -2.19 5.83
C CYS A 105 0.87 -1.18 6.15
N ALA A 106 0.59 -0.22 7.03
CA ALA A 106 1.56 0.79 7.42
C ALA A 106 2.57 0.30 8.47
N VAL A 107 2.33 -0.87 9.06
CA VAL A 107 3.24 -1.56 9.97
C VAL A 107 3.55 -2.94 9.41
N ARG A 108 4.67 -3.53 9.82
CA ARG A 108 5.04 -4.84 9.32
C ARG A 108 4.04 -5.89 9.83
N PRO A 109 3.25 -6.53 8.95
CA PRO A 109 2.35 -7.59 9.36
C PRO A 109 3.14 -8.81 9.85
N ARG A 110 2.52 -9.63 10.70
CA ARG A 110 3.11 -10.90 11.12
C ARG A 110 3.04 -11.88 9.95
N CYS A 111 4.16 -12.18 9.31
CA CYS A 111 4.20 -13.09 8.16
C CYS A 111 3.75 -14.50 8.56
N ALA A 112 2.69 -15.03 7.93
CA ALA A 112 2.39 -16.46 7.94
C ALA A 112 2.96 -17.07 6.65
N TRP A 113 4.27 -17.28 6.62
CA TRP A 113 4.99 -17.92 5.50
C TRP A 113 4.38 -19.28 5.11
N GLN A 114 3.77 -19.98 6.07
CA GLN A 114 3.12 -21.27 5.90
C GLN A 114 1.91 -21.24 4.96
N SER A 115 1.27 -20.08 4.76
CA SER A 115 0.13 -19.91 3.86
C SER A 115 0.53 -19.39 2.47
N GLY A 116 1.83 -19.36 2.14
CA GLY A 116 2.32 -18.89 0.83
C GLY A 116 2.33 -17.36 0.69
N GLU A 117 2.19 -16.66 1.80
CA GLU A 117 2.10 -15.21 1.89
C GLU A 117 3.48 -14.57 1.81
N ILE A 118 3.58 -13.51 1.01
CA ILE A 118 4.76 -12.66 0.95
C ILE A 118 4.39 -11.26 1.40
N VAL A 119 5.29 -10.67 2.18
CA VAL A 119 5.18 -9.29 2.66
C VAL A 119 6.32 -8.52 2.01
N LEU A 120 5.98 -7.64 1.07
CA LEU A 120 6.94 -6.83 0.32
C LEU A 120 7.08 -5.44 0.97
N PRO A 121 8.30 -5.00 1.34
CA PRO A 121 8.51 -3.63 1.76
C PRO A 121 8.56 -2.69 0.56
N HIS A 122 7.75 -1.64 0.60
CA HIS A 122 7.88 -0.46 -0.27
C HIS A 122 8.51 0.66 0.54
N LEU A 123 9.68 1.12 0.11
CA LEU A 123 10.34 2.27 0.71
C LEU A 123 9.72 3.55 0.15
N VAL A 124 9.31 4.45 1.03
CA VAL A 124 8.47 5.60 0.68
C VAL A 124 9.11 6.87 1.21
N THR A 125 9.50 7.78 0.32
CA THR A 125 9.95 9.12 0.68
C THR A 125 8.75 10.06 0.66
N VAL A 126 8.38 10.60 1.82
CA VAL A 126 7.31 11.58 1.97
C VAL A 126 7.94 12.96 2.07
N VAL A 127 7.70 13.81 1.07
CA VAL A 127 8.21 15.17 1.03
C VAL A 127 7.10 16.15 1.38
N THR A 128 7.34 16.97 2.38
CA THR A 128 6.53 18.13 2.76
C THR A 128 7.35 19.41 2.55
N PRO A 129 6.72 20.60 2.59
CA PRO A 129 7.47 21.86 2.49
C PRO A 129 8.56 22.04 3.56
N GLN A 130 8.48 21.31 4.68
CA GLN A 130 9.37 21.45 5.82
C GLN A 130 10.45 20.37 5.88
N ALA A 131 10.18 19.16 5.37
CA ALA A 131 11.10 18.03 5.49
C ALA A 131 10.78 16.91 4.50
N ALA A 132 11.79 16.08 4.22
CA ALA A 132 11.62 14.75 3.66
C ALA A 132 11.70 13.70 4.77
N GLN A 133 10.80 12.72 4.74
CA GLN A 133 10.74 11.65 5.73
C GLN A 133 10.68 10.29 5.03
N LEU A 134 11.56 9.38 5.43
CA LEU A 134 11.55 8.01 4.96
C LEU A 134 10.55 7.17 5.76
N ARG A 135 9.74 6.36 5.07
CA ARG A 135 8.72 5.47 5.62
C ARG A 135 8.74 4.15 4.88
N VAL A 136 8.13 3.13 5.46
CA VAL A 136 7.92 1.83 4.81
C VAL A 136 6.44 1.52 4.83
N VAL A 137 5.90 1.15 3.68
CA VAL A 137 4.58 0.56 3.54
C VAL A 137 4.75 -0.89 3.11
N TRP A 138 4.06 -1.80 3.77
CA TRP A 138 4.18 -3.24 3.52
C TRP A 138 3.03 -3.69 2.65
N GLU A 139 3.32 -4.30 1.52
CA GLU A 139 2.31 -4.93 0.69
C GLU A 139 2.19 -6.41 1.01
N LEU A 140 0.96 -6.90 1.17
CA LEU A 140 0.65 -8.30 1.36
C LEU A 140 0.25 -8.89 0.01
N THR A 141 1.01 -9.88 -0.45
CA THR A 141 0.80 -10.52 -1.74
C THR A 141 1.00 -12.04 -1.65
N ASP A 142 0.71 -12.72 -2.75
CA ASP A 142 0.90 -14.16 -2.89
C ASP A 142 2.22 -14.45 -3.61
N ARG A 143 2.95 -15.49 -3.17
CA ARG A 143 4.20 -15.93 -3.79
C ARG A 143 4.15 -16.11 -5.31
N PHE A 144 3.02 -16.56 -5.84
CA PHE A 144 2.83 -16.77 -7.27
C PHE A 144 2.73 -15.46 -8.04
N ARG A 145 2.34 -14.36 -7.38
CA ARG A 145 2.28 -13.02 -7.98
C ARG A 145 3.62 -12.28 -7.94
N VAL A 146 4.48 -12.60 -6.98
CA VAL A 146 5.79 -11.95 -6.82
C VAL A 146 6.69 -12.19 -8.04
N ALA A 147 6.67 -13.38 -8.64
CA ALA A 147 7.47 -13.66 -9.84
C ALA A 147 7.12 -12.70 -11.00
N SER A 148 5.82 -12.42 -11.19
CA SER A 148 5.37 -11.49 -12.22
C SER A 148 5.68 -10.03 -11.87
N LEU A 149 5.60 -9.64 -10.59
CA LEU A 149 6.01 -8.30 -10.14
C LEU A 149 7.51 -8.05 -10.35
N LEU A 150 8.36 -9.01 -9.98
CA LEU A 150 9.80 -8.92 -10.17
C LEU A 150 10.19 -8.83 -11.65
N SER A 151 9.45 -9.49 -12.54
CA SER A 151 9.70 -9.40 -13.99
C SER A 151 9.44 -8.01 -14.58
N SER A 152 8.61 -7.19 -13.91
CA SER A 152 8.32 -5.81 -14.30
C SER A 152 9.16 -4.76 -13.56
N ALA A 153 9.97 -5.17 -12.58
CA ALA A 153 10.77 -4.27 -11.78
C ALA A 153 12.01 -3.81 -12.57
N VAL A 154 12.29 -2.50 -12.53
CA VAL A 154 13.55 -1.96 -13.04
C VAL A 154 14.64 -2.29 -12.02
N PRO A 155 15.76 -2.93 -12.42
CA PRO A 155 16.87 -3.18 -11.51
C PRO A 155 17.37 -1.88 -10.88
N ALA A 156 17.68 -1.90 -9.59
CA ALA A 156 18.21 -0.74 -8.87
C ALA A 156 19.49 -0.17 -9.51
N ASP A 157 20.26 -1.02 -10.19
CA ASP A 157 21.49 -0.65 -10.91
C ASP A 157 21.27 0.13 -12.21
N ALA A 158 20.01 0.33 -12.64
CA ALA A 158 19.68 1.07 -13.86
C ALA A 158 19.47 2.59 -13.65
N LEU A 159 19.46 3.06 -12.39
CA LEU A 159 19.39 4.49 -12.08
C LEU A 159 20.81 5.09 -12.01
N PRO A 160 21.03 6.32 -12.51
CA PRO A 160 22.35 6.95 -12.42
C PRO A 160 22.75 7.05 -10.94
N ALA A 161 23.99 6.67 -10.65
CA ALA A 161 24.59 6.85 -9.33
C ALA A 161 24.32 8.27 -8.82
N ALA A 162 23.77 8.36 -7.61
CA ALA A 162 23.54 9.64 -6.95
C ALA A 162 24.81 10.48 -7.00
N VAL A 163 24.74 11.66 -7.64
CA VAL A 163 25.82 12.65 -7.62
C VAL A 163 25.96 13.11 -6.18
N ALA A 164 27.07 12.76 -5.54
CA ALA A 164 27.42 13.27 -4.22
C ALA A 164 27.57 14.79 -4.30
N ALA A 165 26.87 15.50 -3.40
CA ALA A 165 27.04 16.93 -3.15
C ALA A 165 28.29 17.20 -2.30
#